data_AF-D7GWI8-F1
#
_entry.id   AF-D7GWI8-F1
#
_cell.length_a   1.000
_cell.length_b   1.000
_cell.length_c   1.000
_cell.angle_alpha   90.00
_cell.angle_beta   90.00
_cell.angle_gamma   90.00
#
_symmetry.space_group_name_H-M   'P 1'
#
loop_
_entity.id
_entity.type
_entity.pdbx_description
1 polymer ?
#
loop_
_entity_poly.entity_id
_entity_poly.type
_entity_poly.pdbx_seq_one_letter_code
_entity_poly.pdbx_strand_id
1 'polypeptide(L)'
;MYEQLAEEAGELAHAAQKMARILRGENPTPVTEEEARRNLVEEFTDTMQSAIELNLGIDAQLAKEKRKRFWERWEEKDDTRIAERSVAIRKSKAIRPLYEIDPADLVHPVKEWRCPTCDSFYGEPLMKWSYCPCCGQHIDWTDETILKWRKEHGKRTL
;
A
#
# COMPACT_ATOMS: atom_id res chain seq x y z
N MET A 1 26.57 -13.13 -13.59
CA MET A 1 25.79 -12.41 -12.56
C MET A 1 24.95 -11.28 -13.14
N TYR A 2 25.47 -10.39 -13.99
CA TYR A 2 24.61 -9.42 -14.71
C TYR A 2 23.59 -10.07 -15.65
N GLU A 3 23.95 -11.18 -16.31
CA GLU A 3 23.00 -11.99 -17.12
C GLU A 3 21.89 -12.57 -16.24
N GLN A 4 22.23 -13.12 -15.06
CA GLN A 4 21.24 -13.59 -14.08
C GLN A 4 20.30 -12.44 -13.67
N LEU A 5 20.84 -11.28 -13.27
CA LEU A 5 20.02 -10.13 -12.91
C LEU A 5 19.05 -9.73 -14.04
N ALA A 6 19.48 -9.83 -15.29
CA ALA A 6 18.63 -9.53 -16.45
C ALA A 6 17.51 -10.58 -16.65
N GLU A 7 17.82 -11.86 -16.44
CA GLU A 7 16.86 -12.97 -16.49
C GLU A 7 15.79 -12.81 -15.39
N GLU A 8 16.21 -12.67 -14.14
CA GLU A 8 15.33 -12.50 -12.98
C GLU A 8 14.42 -11.26 -13.11
N ALA A 9 14.98 -10.15 -13.60
CA ALA A 9 14.19 -8.94 -13.85
C ALA A 9 13.11 -9.16 -14.93
N GLY A 10 13.38 -10.01 -15.92
CA GLY A 10 12.42 -10.44 -16.93
C GLY A 10 11.31 -11.29 -16.34
N GLU A 11 11.64 -12.25 -15.47
CA GLU A 11 10.68 -13.10 -14.78
C GLU A 11 9.80 -12.29 -13.82
N LEU A 12 10.40 -11.38 -13.04
CA LEU A 12 9.69 -10.42 -12.19
C LEU A 12 8.72 -9.54 -13.00
N ALA A 13 9.14 -9.05 -14.17
CA ALA A 13 8.28 -8.27 -15.03
C ALA A 13 7.06 -9.07 -15.50
N HIS A 14 7.24 -10.33 -15.89
CA HIS A 14 6.16 -11.22 -16.29
C HIS A 14 5.21 -11.55 -15.12
N ALA A 15 5.75 -11.85 -13.94
CA ALA A 15 4.97 -12.10 -12.74
C ALA A 15 4.12 -10.88 -12.35
N ALA A 16 4.70 -9.67 -12.41
CA ALA A 16 3.99 -8.43 -12.12
C ALA A 16 2.86 -8.15 -13.13
N GLN A 17 3.11 -8.38 -14.42
CA GLN A 17 2.09 -8.26 -15.45
C GLN A 17 0.93 -9.25 -15.24
N LYS A 18 1.23 -10.48 -14.84
CA LYS A 18 0.23 -11.51 -14.53
C LYS A 18 -0.65 -11.08 -13.36
N MET A 19 -0.05 -10.61 -12.27
CA MET A 19 -0.79 -10.07 -11.12
C MET A 19 -1.66 -8.86 -11.53
N ALA A 20 -1.13 -7.96 -12.36
CA ALA A 20 -1.89 -6.81 -12.84
C ALA A 20 -3.13 -7.21 -13.68
N ARG A 21 -3.01 -8.25 -14.53
CA ARG A 21 -4.15 -8.79 -15.30
C ARG A 21 -5.21 -9.41 -14.39
N ILE A 22 -4.78 -10.19 -13.39
CA ILE A 22 -5.68 -10.77 -12.38
C ILE A 22 -6.46 -9.66 -11.64
N LEU A 23 -5.78 -8.61 -11.20
CA LEU A 23 -6.42 -7.48 -10.51
C LEU A 23 -7.39 -6.70 -11.41
N ARG A 24 -7.15 -6.65 -12.73
CA ARG A 24 -8.08 -6.04 -13.70
C ARG A 24 -9.23 -6.99 -14.10
N GLY A 25 -9.20 -8.25 -13.70
CA GLY A 25 -10.19 -9.26 -14.11
C GLY A 25 -10.07 -9.69 -15.57
N GLU A 26 -8.95 -9.39 -16.23
CA GLU A 26 -8.65 -9.75 -17.62
C GLU A 26 -8.07 -11.18 -17.65
N ASN A 27 -8.86 -12.23 -17.38
CA ASN A 27 -8.28 -13.57 -17.15
C ASN A 27 -8.64 -14.67 -18.18
N PRO A 28 -7.66 -15.12 -18.98
CA PRO A 28 -7.61 -16.47 -19.56
C PRO A 28 -6.56 -17.41 -18.90
N THR A 29 -5.85 -17.00 -17.85
CA THR A 29 -4.83 -17.82 -17.15
C THR A 29 -5.41 -18.70 -16.02
N PRO A 30 -4.96 -19.96 -15.86
CA PRO A 30 -5.54 -20.92 -14.92
C PRO A 30 -5.05 -20.78 -13.47
N VAL A 31 -4.19 -19.81 -13.17
CA VAL A 31 -3.58 -19.66 -11.84
C VAL A 31 -4.37 -18.70 -10.95
N THR A 32 -4.37 -18.99 -9.66
CA THR A 32 -5.07 -18.17 -8.65
C THR A 32 -4.30 -16.88 -8.34
N GLU A 33 -4.99 -15.88 -7.77
CA GLU A 33 -4.35 -14.65 -7.26
C GLU A 33 -3.26 -14.96 -6.22
N GLU A 34 -3.47 -15.99 -5.41
CA GLU A 34 -2.53 -16.43 -4.39
C GLU A 34 -1.25 -17.02 -4.98
N GLU A 35 -1.39 -17.90 -5.96
CA GLU A 35 -0.23 -18.45 -6.68
C GLU A 35 0.53 -17.37 -7.45
N ALA A 36 -0.19 -16.45 -8.12
CA ALA A 36 0.44 -15.34 -8.83
C ALA A 36 1.19 -14.39 -7.88
N ARG A 37 0.64 -14.12 -6.69
CA ARG A 37 1.32 -13.36 -5.64
C ARG A 37 2.56 -14.07 -5.13
N ARG A 38 2.49 -15.39 -4.91
CA ARG A 38 3.63 -16.18 -4.44
C ARG A 38 4.78 -16.13 -5.45
N ASN A 39 4.47 -16.39 -6.72
CA ASN A 39 5.45 -16.31 -7.80
C ASN A 39 6.01 -14.88 -7.93
N LEU A 40 5.20 -13.83 -7.84
CA LEU A 40 5.70 -12.44 -7.83
C LEU A 40 6.71 -12.16 -6.69
N VAL A 41 6.49 -12.71 -5.50
CA VAL A 41 7.41 -12.56 -4.35
C VAL A 41 8.70 -13.34 -4.58
N GLU A 42 8.63 -14.52 -5.18
CA GLU A 42 9.78 -15.35 -5.57
C GLU A 42 10.68 -14.60 -6.55
N GLU A 43 10.16 -14.18 -7.70
CA GLU A 43 10.96 -13.46 -8.71
C GLU A 43 11.54 -12.14 -8.17
N PHE A 44 10.81 -11.46 -7.29
CA PHE A 44 11.31 -10.26 -6.64
C PHE A 44 12.51 -10.57 -5.74
N THR A 45 12.44 -11.69 -5.01
CA THR A 45 13.52 -12.14 -4.13
C THR A 45 14.76 -12.51 -4.94
N ASP A 46 14.59 -13.24 -6.05
CA ASP A 46 15.71 -13.68 -6.90
C ASP A 46 16.37 -12.51 -7.65
N THR A 47 15.57 -11.53 -8.09
CA THR A 47 16.08 -10.25 -8.63
C THR A 47 16.91 -9.51 -7.60
N MET A 48 16.42 -9.42 -6.35
CA MET A 48 17.12 -8.75 -5.26
C MET A 48 18.41 -9.47 -4.88
N GLN A 49 18.40 -10.81 -4.84
CA GLN A 49 19.59 -11.60 -4.55
C GLN A 49 20.68 -11.33 -5.61
N SER A 50 20.32 -11.37 -6.89
CA SER A 50 21.25 -11.07 -7.98
C SER A 50 21.84 -9.66 -7.90
N ALA A 51 21.04 -8.67 -7.49
CA ALA A 51 21.52 -7.30 -7.27
C ALA A 51 22.47 -7.18 -6.07
N ILE A 52 22.21 -7.92 -4.98
CA ILE A 52 23.08 -7.98 -3.79
C ILE A 52 24.43 -8.61 -4.14
N GLU A 53 24.46 -9.71 -4.89
CA GLU A 53 25.71 -10.37 -5.31
C GLU A 53 26.57 -9.47 -6.22
N LEU A 54 25.94 -8.56 -6.95
CA LEU A 54 26.62 -7.54 -7.75
C LEU A 54 27.04 -6.31 -6.93
N ASN A 55 26.74 -6.29 -5.62
CA ASN A 55 26.95 -5.17 -4.72
C ASN A 55 26.30 -3.86 -5.22
N LEU A 56 25.12 -3.98 -5.84
CA LEU A 56 24.35 -2.83 -6.31
C LEU A 56 23.60 -2.20 -5.12
N GLY A 57 24.12 -1.09 -4.64
CA GLY A 57 23.47 -0.29 -3.61
C GLY A 57 22.33 0.56 -4.14
N ILE A 58 21.34 0.84 -3.29
CA ILE A 58 20.33 1.87 -3.57
C ILE A 58 20.93 3.24 -3.29
N ASP A 59 21.01 4.10 -4.30
CA ASP A 59 21.27 5.52 -4.10
C ASP A 59 20.06 6.15 -3.38
N ALA A 60 20.25 6.51 -2.11
CA ALA A 60 19.20 7.02 -1.25
C ALA A 60 18.59 8.34 -1.75
N GLN A 61 19.41 9.22 -2.34
CA GLN A 61 18.95 10.50 -2.85
C GLN A 61 18.14 10.31 -4.13
N LEU A 62 18.63 9.48 -5.05
CA LEU A 62 17.90 9.12 -6.26
C LEU A 62 16.58 8.41 -5.92
N ALA A 63 16.58 7.52 -4.92
CA ALA A 63 15.37 6.83 -4.45
C ALA A 63 14.34 7.81 -3.88
N LYS A 64 14.77 8.80 -3.09
CA LYS A 64 13.91 9.86 -2.54
C LYS A 64 13.28 10.70 -3.65
N GLU A 65 14.06 11.11 -4.64
CA GLU A 65 13.59 11.90 -5.78
C GLU A 65 12.65 11.09 -6.70
N LYS A 66 12.95 9.81 -6.94
CA LYS A 66 12.05 8.91 -7.68
C LYS A 66 10.74 8.67 -6.92
N ARG A 67 10.80 8.51 -5.59
CA ARG A 67 9.61 8.39 -4.74
C ARG A 67 8.73 9.63 -4.83
N LYS A 68 9.31 10.83 -4.71
CA LYS A 68 8.58 12.10 -4.87
C LYS A 68 7.87 12.16 -6.24
N ARG A 69 8.61 11.95 -7.33
CA ARG A 69 8.06 11.96 -8.70
C ARG A 69 7.00 10.88 -8.94
N PHE A 70 7.13 9.73 -8.28
CA PHE A 70 6.14 8.67 -8.37
C PHE A 70 4.83 9.10 -7.70
N TRP A 71 4.89 9.62 -6.47
CA TRP A 71 3.70 10.09 -5.77
C TRP A 71 3.03 11.27 -6.47
N GLU A 72 3.78 12.24 -6.98
CA GLU A 72 3.22 13.35 -7.77
C GLU A 72 2.40 12.85 -8.97
N ARG A 73 2.90 11.87 -9.73
CA ARG A 73 2.15 11.25 -10.84
C ARG A 73 0.94 10.43 -10.39
N TRP A 74 1.02 9.82 -9.21
CA TRP A 74 -0.07 9.03 -8.66
C TRP A 74 -1.21 9.91 -8.17
N GLU A 75 -0.89 11.01 -7.46
CA GLU A 75 -1.87 12.00 -7.02
C GLU A 75 -2.56 12.69 -8.21
N GLU A 76 -1.81 13.04 -9.27
CA GLU A 76 -2.37 13.64 -10.49
C GLU A 76 -3.32 12.70 -11.24
N LYS A 77 -3.01 11.39 -11.29
CA LYS A 77 -3.89 10.39 -11.92
C LYS A 77 -5.17 10.11 -11.12
N ASP A 78 -5.11 10.22 -9.80
CA ASP A 78 -6.28 10.02 -8.93
C ASP A 78 -7.30 11.18 -9.07
N ASP A 79 -6.84 12.35 -9.51
CA ASP A 79 -7.67 13.57 -9.64
C ASP A 79 -8.70 13.51 -10.79
N THR A 80 -8.45 12.72 -11.85
CA THR A 80 -9.39 12.62 -12.99
C THR A 80 -10.66 11.81 -12.73
N ARG A 81 -10.77 11.09 -11.60
CA ARG A 81 -11.97 10.31 -11.21
C ARG A 81 -12.74 10.91 -10.02
N ILE A 82 -12.20 11.91 -9.33
CA ILE A 82 -12.53 12.20 -7.93
C ILE A 82 -12.71 13.73 -7.72
N ALA A 83 -13.38 14.46 -8.62
CA ALA A 83 -13.45 15.93 -8.48
C ALA A 83 -14.57 16.47 -7.56
N GLU A 84 -15.76 15.86 -7.46
CA GLU A 84 -16.87 16.49 -6.69
C GLU A 84 -17.39 15.66 -5.51
N ARG A 85 -17.27 14.33 -5.56
CA ARG A 85 -17.71 13.43 -4.47
C ARG A 85 -16.67 13.25 -3.36
N SER A 86 -15.55 13.96 -3.47
CA SER A 86 -14.25 13.55 -2.93
C SER A 86 -13.80 14.22 -1.65
N VAL A 87 -14.25 15.45 -1.41
CA VAL A 87 -13.79 16.22 -0.25
C VAL A 87 -14.42 15.67 1.02
N ALA A 88 -15.72 15.39 1.00
CA ALA A 88 -16.42 14.81 2.15
C ALA A 88 -15.93 13.38 2.47
N ILE A 89 -15.69 12.57 1.44
CA ILE A 89 -15.14 11.21 1.62
C ILE A 89 -13.73 11.29 2.21
N ARG A 90 -12.82 12.10 1.64
CA ARG A 90 -11.45 12.29 2.15
C ARG A 90 -11.44 12.81 3.60
N LYS A 91 -12.28 13.80 3.91
CA LYS A 91 -12.47 14.33 5.27
C LYS A 91 -13.07 13.35 6.25
N SER A 92 -13.65 12.25 5.78
CA SER A 92 -14.16 11.18 6.65
C SER A 92 -13.17 10.02 6.82
N LYS A 93 -12.24 9.75 5.89
CA LYS A 93 -11.35 8.58 5.98
C LYS A 93 -10.34 8.71 7.12
N ALA A 94 -10.15 7.65 7.90
CA ALA A 94 -9.14 7.61 8.96
C ALA A 94 -7.71 7.67 8.39
N ILE A 95 -6.84 8.52 8.96
CA ILE A 95 -5.43 8.65 8.55
C ILE A 95 -4.54 7.82 9.49
N ARG A 96 -3.65 7.00 8.92
CA ARG A 96 -2.76 6.06 9.65
C ARG A 96 -2.05 6.72 10.85
N PRO A 97 -1.86 5.98 11.97
CA PRO A 97 -1.17 6.49 13.14
C PRO A 97 0.30 6.79 12.81
N LEU A 98 0.81 7.90 13.35
CA LEU A 98 2.22 8.25 13.24
C LEU A 98 3.03 7.37 14.18
N TYR A 99 4.12 6.78 13.68
CA TYR A 99 5.03 5.97 14.47
C TYR A 99 6.41 6.62 14.47
N GLU A 100 6.88 7.13 15.61
CA GLU A 100 8.29 7.42 15.81
C GLU A 100 9.02 6.12 16.19
N ILE A 101 10.18 5.90 15.58
CA ILE A 101 11.07 4.78 15.87
C ILE A 101 12.20 5.35 16.72
N ASP A 102 12.20 5.06 18.02
CA ASP A 102 13.33 5.33 18.91
C ASP A 102 14.39 4.21 18.73
N PRO A 103 15.66 4.52 18.45
CA PRO A 103 16.75 3.55 18.29
C PRO A 103 17.01 2.62 19.48
N ALA A 104 16.42 2.86 20.67
CA ALA A 104 16.74 2.13 21.90
C ALA A 104 15.75 1.02 22.31
N ASP A 105 14.85 0.57 21.42
CA ASP A 105 13.97 -0.60 21.66
C ASP A 105 13.11 -0.56 22.94
N LEU A 106 12.72 0.63 23.39
CA LEU A 106 11.55 0.82 24.26
C LEU A 106 10.46 1.52 23.45
N VAL A 107 9.63 0.73 22.77
CA VAL A 107 8.47 1.21 22.03
C VAL A 107 7.50 1.89 23.01
N HIS A 108 7.65 3.19 23.21
CA HIS A 108 6.56 4.01 23.74
C HIS A 108 5.67 4.40 22.56
N PRO A 109 4.41 3.96 22.51
CA PRO A 109 3.50 4.41 21.48
C PRO A 109 3.09 5.86 21.76
N VAL A 110 3.83 6.85 21.23
CA VAL A 110 3.25 8.20 21.04
C VAL A 110 2.37 8.13 19.81
N LYS A 111 1.22 7.46 19.90
CA LYS A 111 0.51 7.03 18.69
C LYS A 111 -0.97 7.31 18.80
N GLU A 112 -1.34 8.46 18.27
CA GLU A 112 -2.72 8.89 18.15
C GLU A 112 -3.14 9.00 16.67
N TRP A 113 -4.41 8.73 16.37
CA TRP A 113 -4.95 8.90 15.02
C TRP A 113 -5.02 10.39 14.68
N ARG A 114 -4.64 10.77 13.45
CA ARG A 114 -4.75 12.16 12.99
C ARG A 114 -6.10 12.38 12.32
N CYS A 115 -6.83 13.42 12.74
CA CYS A 115 -8.07 13.79 12.10
C CYS A 115 -7.80 14.27 10.67
N PRO A 116 -8.51 13.76 9.64
CA PRO A 116 -8.42 14.27 8.27
C PRO A 116 -9.02 15.67 8.08
N THR A 117 -9.72 16.21 9.08
CA THR A 117 -10.43 17.50 8.99
C THR A 117 -9.78 18.59 9.85
N CYS A 118 -9.50 18.31 11.12
CA CYS A 118 -8.94 19.31 12.05
C CYS A 118 -7.48 19.04 12.42
N ASP A 119 -6.87 17.97 11.88
CA ASP A 119 -5.50 17.57 12.12
C ASP A 119 -5.12 17.27 13.58
N SER A 120 -6.08 17.32 14.49
CA SER A 120 -5.90 16.91 15.88
C SER A 120 -5.59 15.43 15.96
N PHE A 121 -4.70 15.10 16.88
CA PHE A 121 -4.41 13.73 17.25
C PHE A 121 -5.43 13.25 18.30
N TYR A 122 -5.94 12.04 18.16
CA TYR A 122 -6.88 11.45 19.10
C TYR A 122 -6.85 9.92 19.11
N GLY A 123 -7.13 9.34 20.28
CA GLY A 123 -7.36 7.91 20.46
C GLY A 123 -6.08 7.07 20.36
N GLU A 124 -6.08 5.88 20.96
CA GLU A 124 -4.95 4.95 20.85
C GLU A 124 -4.94 4.24 19.48
N PRO A 125 -3.81 3.69 19.01
CA PRO A 125 -3.69 3.09 17.67
C PRO A 125 -4.65 1.93 17.44
N LEU A 126 -5.05 1.26 18.52
CA LEU A 126 -5.95 0.12 18.51
C LEU A 126 -7.43 0.52 18.70
N MET A 127 -7.70 1.78 19.04
CA MET A 127 -9.03 2.26 19.38
C MET A 127 -9.66 3.07 18.23
N LYS A 128 -10.81 2.61 17.73
CA LYS A 128 -11.52 3.19 16.59
C LYS A 128 -12.74 3.98 17.03
N TRP A 129 -12.67 5.30 16.89
CA TRP A 129 -13.75 6.21 17.21
C TRP A 129 -14.61 6.48 15.99
N SER A 130 -15.94 6.41 16.11
CA SER A 130 -16.84 6.74 14.99
C SER A 130 -16.82 8.23 14.62
N TYR A 131 -16.36 9.10 15.53
CA TYR A 131 -16.26 10.55 15.33
C TYR A 131 -15.00 11.10 15.99
N CYS A 132 -14.40 12.15 15.40
CA CYS A 132 -13.30 12.88 16.01
C CYS A 132 -13.79 13.63 17.27
N PRO A 133 -13.16 13.45 18.44
CA PRO A 133 -13.57 14.13 19.68
C PRO A 133 -13.28 15.64 19.68
N CYS A 134 -12.41 16.13 18.79
CA CYS A 134 -12.08 17.55 18.70
C CYS A 134 -13.07 18.33 17.81
N CYS A 135 -13.36 17.84 16.59
CA CYS A 135 -14.17 18.58 15.62
C CYS A 135 -15.51 17.90 15.25
N GLY A 136 -15.80 16.71 15.78
CA GLY A 136 -17.04 15.99 15.50
C GLY A 136 -17.11 15.35 14.10
N GLN A 137 -16.04 15.38 13.32
CA GLN A 137 -15.98 14.73 12.00
C GLN A 137 -16.23 13.22 12.11
N HIS A 138 -17.18 12.67 11.36
CA HIS A 138 -17.37 11.21 11.26
C HIS A 138 -16.13 10.57 10.64
N ILE A 139 -15.64 9.52 11.30
CA ILE A 139 -14.46 8.77 10.86
C ILE A 139 -14.92 7.46 10.23
N ASP A 140 -14.78 7.41 8.92
CA ASP A 140 -14.99 6.26 8.09
C ASP A 140 -13.74 5.37 8.08
N TRP A 141 -13.82 4.30 8.88
CA TRP A 141 -12.82 3.23 8.97
C TRP A 141 -12.91 2.22 7.82
N THR A 142 -13.77 2.46 6.83
CA THR A 142 -13.96 1.51 5.73
C THR A 142 -12.79 1.41 4.77
N ASP A 143 -11.68 2.13 4.92
CA ASP A 143 -10.44 1.75 4.19
C ASP A 143 -9.77 0.46 4.74
N GLU A 144 -10.31 -0.13 5.80
CA GLU A 144 -10.09 -1.56 6.12
C GLU A 144 -11.00 -2.51 5.30
N THR A 145 -11.86 -2.00 4.41
CA THR A 145 -12.84 -2.81 3.67
C THR A 145 -12.31 -3.57 2.48
N ILE A 146 -11.05 -3.50 2.05
CA ILE A 146 -10.56 -4.59 1.17
C ILE A 146 -10.66 -5.94 1.93
N LEU A 147 -10.37 -5.94 3.24
CA LEU A 147 -10.52 -7.13 4.09
C LEU A 147 -11.99 -7.41 4.42
N LYS A 148 -12.82 -6.38 4.68
CA LYS A 148 -14.25 -6.53 4.99
C LYS A 148 -15.11 -6.90 3.76
N TRP A 149 -14.84 -6.31 2.58
CA TRP A 149 -15.42 -6.67 1.28
C TRP A 149 -15.04 -8.10 0.89
N ARG A 150 -13.78 -8.53 1.09
CA ARG A 150 -13.40 -9.95 0.94
C ARG A 150 -14.15 -10.86 1.92
N LYS A 151 -14.43 -10.40 3.14
CA LYS A 151 -15.19 -11.16 4.16
C LYS A 151 -16.69 -11.24 3.86
N GLU A 152 -17.27 -10.17 3.32
CA GLU A 152 -18.71 -10.02 3.04
C GLU A 152 -19.11 -10.51 1.64
N HIS A 153 -18.22 -10.39 0.64
CA HIS A 153 -18.49 -10.71 -0.77
C HIS A 153 -17.59 -11.82 -1.32
N GLY A 154 -16.54 -12.24 -0.60
CA GLY A 154 -15.67 -13.37 -0.95
C GLY A 154 -16.20 -14.75 -0.54
N LYS A 155 -17.45 -14.83 -0.05
CA LYS A 155 -18.21 -16.08 -0.03
C LYS A 155 -19.29 -16.01 -1.11
N ARG A 156 -18.93 -16.34 -2.35
CA ARG A 156 -19.90 -16.97 -3.26
C ARG A 156 -19.70 -18.48 -3.11
N THR A 157 -20.80 -19.10 -2.72
CA THR A 157 -21.02 -20.50 -2.35
C THR A 157 -20.55 -21.50 -3.40
N LEU A 158 -20.08 -22.66 -2.92
CA LEU A 158 -20.12 -23.95 -3.62
C LEU A 158 -21.51 -24.21 -4.23
#